data_AF-A0A1V8TMC0-F1
#
_entry.id   AF-A0A1V8TMC0-F1
#
_cell.length_a   1.000
_cell.length_b   1.000
_cell.length_c   1.000
_cell.angle_alpha   90.00
_cell.angle_beta   90.00
_cell.angle_gamma   90.00
#
_symmetry.space_group_name_H-M   'P 1'
#
loop_
_entity.id
_entity.type
_entity.pdbx_description
1 polymer ?
#
loop_
_entity_poly.entity_id
_entity_poly.type
_entity_poly.pdbx_seq_one_letter_code
_entity_poly.pdbx_strand_id
1 'polypeptide(L)'
;MFSSQAEHHCFGEWLQRLDRLMPWLPGPSTYTNDSFFRATDLKRPPPFGAMEKNWFVFWDRNNQSYLHYDVFPSRTFAKLDRDGSVGEDLSHLALSDAQCLSDYMPSVNPATNLEWIHQSTNSLAVTFCNRTDPTCRPSANNTRLFTLFQHKSFYGHGVYEPYIMVFSQEAPFSVYGISSKPLWFEGRGEAGGAWSEGTWRPDDQSQLLFVVSMNWRRQGAGYHGFLDDELFVSFGVEDQASGGAAVVAGDLLAELSLCE
;
A
#
# COMPACT_ATOMS: atom_id res chain seq x y z
N MET A 1 7.75 9.88 -1.15
CA MET A 1 8.49 9.03 -2.11
C MET A 1 8.08 9.49 -3.49
N PHE A 2 9.00 9.45 -4.45
CA PHE A 2 8.75 9.84 -5.84
C PHE A 2 9.64 9.00 -6.75
N SER A 3 9.23 8.80 -7.99
CA SER A 3 9.98 7.96 -8.92
C SER A 3 10.79 8.81 -9.92
N SER A 4 12.01 8.38 -10.26
CA SER A 4 12.91 9.07 -11.20
C SER A 4 13.97 8.09 -11.74
N GLN A 5 14.81 8.52 -12.69
CA GLN A 5 15.99 7.75 -13.14
C GLN A 5 16.88 7.39 -11.94
N ALA A 6 17.34 6.14 -11.87
CA ALA A 6 18.13 5.61 -10.76
C ALA A 6 19.43 4.96 -11.28
N GLU A 7 20.38 4.69 -10.38
CA GLU A 7 21.69 4.17 -10.81
C GLU A 7 21.60 2.75 -11.41
N HIS A 8 20.72 1.91 -10.85
CA HIS A 8 20.59 0.51 -11.23
C HIS A 8 19.33 0.19 -12.05
N HIS A 9 18.48 1.19 -12.30
CA HIS A 9 17.18 1.05 -12.96
C HIS A 9 16.90 2.22 -13.89
N CYS A 10 16.21 1.98 -15.02
CA CYS A 10 15.72 3.08 -15.86
C CYS A 10 14.71 3.96 -15.11
N PHE A 11 14.07 3.42 -14.08
CA PHE A 11 13.12 4.13 -13.24
C PHE A 11 13.14 3.48 -11.86
N GLY A 12 13.50 4.24 -10.83
CA GLY A 12 13.58 3.81 -9.43
C GLY A 12 12.80 4.73 -8.50
N GLU A 13 12.72 4.33 -7.24
CA GLU A 13 12.01 5.06 -6.18
C GLU A 13 12.98 5.87 -5.34
N TRP A 14 12.60 7.10 -5.01
CA TRP A 14 13.40 8.04 -4.25
C TRP A 14 12.65 8.52 -3.01
N LEU A 15 13.38 8.70 -1.91
CA LEU A 15 12.86 9.28 -0.69
C LEU A 15 13.54 10.60 -0.36
N GLN A 16 12.73 11.59 0.00
CA GLN A 16 13.19 12.88 0.48
C GLN A 16 12.20 13.41 1.50
N ARG A 17 12.70 14.08 2.54
CA ARG A 17 11.83 14.73 3.50
C ARG A 17 11.06 15.90 2.86
N LEU A 18 9.75 15.94 3.12
CA LEU A 18 8.86 16.96 2.55
C LEU A 18 9.14 18.37 3.09
N ASP A 19 9.56 18.50 4.35
CA ASP A 19 9.94 19.77 4.99
C ASP A 19 11.11 20.47 4.29
N ARG A 20 11.92 19.73 3.51
CA ARG A 20 13.00 20.27 2.68
C ARG A 20 12.54 20.80 1.33
N LEU A 21 11.39 20.33 0.84
CA LEU A 21 10.81 20.73 -0.44
C LEU A 21 9.82 21.88 -0.30
N MET A 22 9.25 22.05 0.89
CA MET A 22 8.15 22.98 1.14
C MET A 22 8.58 24.07 2.12
N PRO A 23 9.05 25.23 1.63
CA PRO A 23 9.67 26.26 2.47
C PRO A 23 8.71 26.92 3.48
N TRP A 24 7.39 26.73 3.32
CA TRP A 24 6.37 27.23 4.24
C TRP A 24 6.02 26.24 5.37
N LEU A 25 6.56 25.02 5.36
CA LEU A 25 6.40 24.12 6.50
C LEU A 25 7.27 24.61 7.68
N PRO A 26 6.73 24.64 8.92
CA PRO A 26 7.48 25.12 10.07
C PRO A 26 8.70 24.22 10.33
N GLY A 27 9.87 24.84 10.47
CA GLY A 27 11.12 24.17 10.86
C GLY A 27 11.67 23.20 9.83
N PRO A 28 12.02 23.65 8.59
CA PRO A 28 12.74 22.80 7.66
C PRO A 28 14.02 22.33 8.36
N SER A 29 14.19 21.02 8.52
CA SER A 29 15.41 20.52 9.15
C SER A 29 16.62 21.11 8.43
N THR A 30 17.49 21.79 9.16
CA THR A 30 18.77 22.32 8.65
C THR A 30 19.92 21.33 8.89
N TYR A 31 19.64 20.24 9.60
CA TYR A 31 20.63 19.23 9.94
C TYR A 31 20.82 18.30 8.75
N THR A 32 21.92 18.48 8.02
CA THR A 32 22.27 17.70 6.83
C THR A 32 22.44 16.20 7.10
N ASN A 33 22.55 15.82 8.37
CA ASN A 33 22.71 14.43 8.83
C ASN A 33 21.37 13.74 9.09
N ASP A 34 20.25 14.45 8.97
CA ASP A 34 18.93 13.83 9.05
C ASP A 34 18.71 12.84 7.90
N SER A 35 17.98 11.76 8.18
CA SER A 35 17.64 10.76 7.16
C SER A 35 16.88 11.39 6.01
N PHE A 36 17.27 11.05 4.77
CA PHE A 36 16.61 11.54 3.56
C PHE A 36 16.58 13.08 3.45
N PHE A 37 17.59 13.76 4.01
CA PHE A 37 17.74 15.22 3.92
C PHE A 37 17.80 15.71 2.47
N ARG A 38 18.46 14.93 1.60
CA ARG A 38 18.43 15.10 0.14
C ARG A 38 17.59 13.98 -0.47
N ALA A 39 17.26 14.11 -1.75
CA ALA A 39 16.76 13.00 -2.53
C ALA A 39 17.74 11.82 -2.43
N THR A 40 17.24 10.70 -1.95
CA THR A 40 17.99 9.46 -1.75
C THR A 40 17.35 8.36 -2.59
N ASP A 41 18.15 7.78 -3.48
CA ASP A 41 17.75 6.61 -4.29
C ASP A 41 17.56 5.40 -3.38
N LEU A 42 16.43 4.71 -3.53
CA LEU A 42 16.11 3.54 -2.73
C LEU A 42 16.55 2.29 -3.48
N LYS A 43 17.42 1.49 -2.85
CA LYS A 43 17.92 0.24 -3.42
C LYS A 43 16.96 -0.91 -3.11
N ARG A 44 17.11 -2.03 -3.83
CA ARG A 44 16.47 -3.32 -3.52
C ARG A 44 17.50 -4.45 -3.47
N PRO A 45 17.21 -5.56 -2.76
CA PRO A 45 17.88 -6.82 -3.01
C PRO A 45 17.63 -7.30 -4.45
N PRO A 46 18.60 -7.99 -5.09
CA PRO A 46 18.38 -8.64 -6.38
C PRO A 46 17.20 -9.63 -6.34
N PRO A 47 16.52 -9.90 -7.47
CA PRO A 47 16.81 -9.38 -8.82
C PRO A 47 16.30 -7.95 -9.05
N PHE A 48 16.89 -7.25 -10.01
CA PHE A 48 16.49 -5.90 -10.40
C PHE A 48 15.56 -5.93 -11.62
N GLY A 49 14.47 -5.17 -11.57
CA GLY A 49 13.59 -4.90 -12.71
C GLY A 49 14.07 -3.69 -13.53
N ALA A 50 13.59 -3.56 -14.77
CA ALA A 50 13.86 -2.37 -15.59
C ALA A 50 13.17 -1.11 -15.05
N MET A 51 12.02 -1.28 -14.42
CA MET A 51 11.22 -0.22 -13.80
C MET A 51 10.78 -0.71 -12.42
N GLU A 52 11.25 -0.01 -11.40
CA GLU A 52 10.84 -0.18 -10.02
C GLU A 52 9.80 0.88 -9.70
N LYS A 53 8.62 0.43 -9.31
CA LYS A 53 7.45 1.27 -9.05
C LYS A 53 6.60 0.67 -7.96
N ASN A 54 5.74 1.49 -7.36
CA ASN A 54 4.73 1.07 -6.40
C ASN A 54 5.29 0.43 -5.11
N TRP A 55 6.56 0.65 -4.82
CA TRP A 55 7.12 0.28 -3.52
C TRP A 55 6.48 1.12 -2.43
N PHE A 56 6.63 0.69 -1.18
CA PHE A 56 6.32 1.57 -0.06
C PHE A 56 7.27 1.35 1.10
N VAL A 57 7.47 2.42 1.86
CA VAL A 57 8.16 2.37 3.15
C VAL A 57 7.15 1.98 4.22
N PHE A 58 7.58 1.14 5.15
CA PHE A 58 6.86 0.86 6.39
C PHE A 58 7.80 0.87 7.58
N TRP A 59 7.24 0.98 8.78
CA TRP A 59 8.01 1.08 10.02
C TRP A 59 7.55 0.04 11.03
N ASP A 60 8.52 -0.58 11.69
CA ASP A 60 8.23 -1.42 12.85
C ASP A 60 7.87 -0.57 14.07
N ARG A 61 7.57 -1.25 15.18
CA ARG A 61 7.24 -0.59 16.45
C ARG A 61 8.39 0.22 17.06
N ASN A 62 9.64 -0.07 16.68
CA ASN A 62 10.85 0.63 17.11
C ASN A 62 11.24 1.76 16.16
N ASN A 63 10.37 2.11 15.20
CA ASN A 63 10.60 3.13 14.18
C ASN A 63 11.78 2.80 13.24
N GLN A 64 12.12 1.52 13.10
CA GLN A 64 13.02 1.03 12.06
C GLN A 64 12.25 0.97 10.74
N SER A 65 12.82 1.59 9.70
CA SER A 65 12.26 1.59 8.34
C SER A 65 12.60 0.32 7.57
N TYR A 66 11.66 -0.08 6.73
CA TYR A 66 11.75 -1.19 5.79
C TYR A 66 11.14 -0.75 4.46
N LEU A 67 11.58 -1.38 3.38
CA LEU A 67 10.98 -1.24 2.05
C LEU A 67 10.28 -2.52 1.66
N HIS A 68 9.05 -2.38 1.16
CA HIS A 68 8.28 -3.46 0.56
C HIS A 68 8.28 -3.28 -0.96
N TYR A 69 8.87 -4.23 -1.67
CA TYR A 69 9.12 -4.14 -3.12
C TYR A 69 8.04 -4.83 -3.93
N ASP A 70 7.77 -6.08 -3.58
CA ASP A 70 6.88 -6.97 -4.32
C ASP A 70 5.85 -7.57 -3.37
N VAL A 71 4.60 -7.65 -3.81
CA VAL A 71 3.50 -8.35 -3.12
C VAL A 71 3.17 -9.70 -3.78
N PHE A 72 3.55 -9.86 -5.04
CA PHE A 72 3.25 -11.02 -5.90
C PHE A 72 4.35 -11.17 -6.95
N PRO A 73 4.72 -12.41 -7.37
CA PRO A 73 4.20 -13.72 -6.95
C PRO A 73 4.63 -14.13 -5.54
N SER A 74 5.69 -13.52 -5.03
CA SER A 74 6.18 -13.67 -3.67
C SER A 74 6.37 -12.29 -3.06
N ARG A 75 6.09 -12.18 -1.76
CA ARG A 75 6.34 -10.95 -1.02
C ARG A 75 7.85 -10.74 -0.87
N THR A 76 8.35 -9.52 -1.05
CA THR A 76 9.77 -9.18 -0.87
C THR A 76 9.89 -7.89 -0.07
N PHE A 77 10.67 -7.91 1.02
CA PHE A 77 10.93 -6.71 1.81
C PHE A 77 12.27 -6.79 2.54
N ALA A 78 12.91 -5.64 2.72
CA ALA A 78 14.21 -5.55 3.37
C ALA A 78 14.28 -4.34 4.29
N LYS A 79 15.19 -4.41 5.27
CA LYS A 79 15.51 -3.28 6.15
C LYS A 79 16.07 -2.13 5.30
N LEU A 80 15.59 -0.91 5.53
CA LEU A 80 16.04 0.31 4.87
C LEU A 80 16.93 1.12 5.81
N ASP A 81 18.14 1.42 5.35
CA ASP A 81 19.07 2.33 6.01
C ASP A 81 18.91 3.78 5.51
N ARG A 82 19.48 4.72 6.27
CA ARG A 82 19.26 6.17 6.08
C ARG A 82 19.83 6.72 4.78
N ASP A 83 20.75 6.00 4.16
CA ASP A 83 21.43 6.35 2.92
C ASP A 83 20.77 5.71 1.69
N GLY A 84 19.64 5.01 1.86
CA GLY A 84 18.94 4.32 0.78
C GLY A 84 19.45 2.91 0.51
N SER A 85 20.53 2.47 1.20
CA SER A 85 20.96 1.08 1.15
C SER A 85 20.01 0.17 1.92
N VAL A 86 20.01 -1.10 1.55
CA VAL A 86 19.07 -2.09 2.06
C VAL A 86 19.78 -3.38 2.42
N GLY A 87 19.24 -4.06 3.43
CA GLY A 87 19.72 -5.37 3.86
C GLY A 87 19.33 -6.50 2.91
N GLU A 88 19.49 -7.74 3.36
CA GLU A 88 18.96 -8.91 2.67
C GLU A 88 17.43 -8.93 2.65
N ASP A 89 16.86 -9.72 1.74
CA ASP A 89 15.42 -9.97 1.74
C ASP A 89 15.01 -10.77 2.99
N LEU A 90 14.09 -10.21 3.77
CA LEU A 90 13.60 -10.77 5.03
C LEU A 90 12.30 -11.56 4.86
N SER A 91 11.73 -11.60 3.65
CA SER A 91 10.46 -12.29 3.37
C SER A 91 10.47 -13.77 3.75
N HIS A 92 11.61 -14.43 3.59
CA HIS A 92 11.80 -15.85 3.89
C HIS A 92 11.61 -16.20 5.38
N LEU A 93 11.65 -15.20 6.27
CA LEU A 93 11.40 -15.39 7.71
C LEU A 93 9.89 -15.49 8.02
N ALA A 94 9.04 -15.00 7.14
CA ALA A 94 7.59 -15.03 7.28
C ALA A 94 7.01 -16.34 6.72
N LEU A 95 7.25 -17.44 7.44
CA LEU A 95 7.01 -18.82 6.96
C LEU A 95 5.55 -19.10 6.54
N SER A 96 4.57 -18.39 7.09
CA SER A 96 3.15 -18.54 6.77
C SER A 96 2.71 -17.80 5.51
N ASP A 97 3.53 -16.88 4.99
CA ASP A 97 3.13 -16.01 3.88
C ASP A 97 2.83 -16.81 2.61
N ALA A 98 3.68 -17.78 2.25
CA ALA A 98 3.52 -18.53 1.01
C ALA A 98 2.16 -19.24 0.93
N GLN A 99 1.73 -19.86 2.03
CA GLN A 99 0.42 -20.51 2.12
C GLN A 99 -0.69 -19.46 2.08
N CYS A 100 -0.59 -18.39 2.87
CA CYS A 100 -1.64 -17.38 2.94
C CYS A 100 -1.86 -16.64 1.60
N LEU A 101 -0.76 -16.28 0.92
CA LEU A 101 -0.84 -15.67 -0.41
C LEU A 101 -1.42 -16.64 -1.44
N SER A 102 -1.09 -17.94 -1.36
CA SER A 102 -1.70 -18.95 -2.23
C SER A 102 -3.21 -19.08 -2.00
N ASP A 103 -3.67 -18.98 -0.75
CA ASP A 103 -5.07 -19.23 -0.41
C ASP A 103 -5.98 -18.03 -0.72
N TYR A 104 -5.48 -16.81 -0.51
CA TYR A 104 -6.34 -15.62 -0.50
C TYR A 104 -5.95 -14.54 -1.50
N MET A 105 -4.81 -14.63 -2.18
CA MET A 105 -4.48 -13.67 -3.24
C MET A 105 -5.42 -13.89 -4.44
N PRO A 106 -5.97 -12.82 -5.05
CA PRO A 106 -6.68 -12.95 -6.32
C PRO A 106 -5.79 -13.61 -7.37
N SER A 107 -6.37 -14.58 -8.08
CA SER A 107 -5.67 -15.30 -9.14
C SER A 107 -5.41 -14.39 -10.33
N VAL A 108 -4.23 -14.51 -10.93
CA VAL A 108 -3.89 -13.89 -12.21
C VAL A 108 -3.75 -14.97 -13.28
N ASN A 109 -4.20 -14.70 -14.51
CA ASN A 109 -3.99 -15.61 -15.62
C ASN A 109 -2.65 -15.33 -16.34
N PRO A 110 -1.59 -16.13 -16.12
CA PRO A 110 -0.31 -15.90 -16.76
C PRO A 110 -0.32 -16.20 -18.27
N ALA A 111 -1.30 -16.97 -18.76
CA ALA A 111 -1.36 -17.34 -20.17
C ALA A 111 -1.78 -16.16 -21.07
N THR A 112 -2.55 -15.20 -20.53
CA THR A 112 -2.98 -14.02 -21.28
C THR A 112 -1.98 -12.88 -21.19
N ASN A 113 -1.20 -12.79 -20.10
CA ASN A 113 -0.40 -11.61 -19.75
C ASN A 113 -1.24 -10.31 -19.72
N LEU A 114 -2.53 -10.42 -19.36
CA LEU A 114 -3.47 -9.30 -19.27
C LEU A 114 -3.91 -9.01 -17.84
N GLU A 115 -3.33 -9.69 -16.85
CA GLU A 115 -3.68 -9.57 -15.44
C GLU A 115 -2.43 -9.45 -14.56
N TRP A 116 -2.50 -8.60 -13.54
CA TRP A 116 -1.40 -8.31 -12.63
C TRP A 116 -1.91 -8.01 -11.22
N ILE A 117 -1.07 -8.31 -10.22
CA ILE A 117 -1.24 -7.78 -8.87
C ILE A 117 -0.32 -6.58 -8.70
N HIS A 118 -0.89 -5.43 -8.38
CA HIS A 118 -0.16 -4.18 -8.18
C HIS A 118 -0.32 -3.67 -6.75
N GLN A 119 0.79 -3.39 -6.07
CA GLN A 119 0.78 -2.54 -4.88
C GLN A 119 0.18 -1.18 -5.22
N SER A 120 -0.64 -0.61 -4.32
CA SER A 120 -1.37 0.61 -4.62
C SER A 120 -1.17 1.74 -3.62
N THR A 121 -1.04 1.46 -2.32
CA THR A 121 -0.93 2.50 -1.30
C THR A 121 0.36 2.42 -0.49
N ASN A 122 0.61 3.47 0.30
CA ASN A 122 1.47 3.38 1.48
C ASN A 122 0.90 2.39 2.51
N SER A 123 1.68 2.12 3.56
CA SER A 123 1.18 1.39 4.73
C SER A 123 0.74 2.32 5.85
N LEU A 124 -0.17 1.84 6.71
CA LEU A 124 -0.57 2.47 7.97
C LEU A 124 -0.61 1.43 9.07
N ALA A 125 -0.37 1.85 10.32
CA ALA A 125 -0.55 1.02 11.51
C ALA A 125 -1.96 1.20 12.08
N VAL A 126 -2.60 0.10 12.47
CA VAL A 126 -3.92 0.10 13.11
C VAL A 126 -3.89 -0.80 14.34
N THR A 127 -4.42 -0.31 15.46
CA THR A 127 -4.71 -1.12 16.64
C THR A 127 -6.11 -1.70 16.52
N PHE A 128 -6.22 -3.03 16.64
CA PHE A 128 -7.44 -3.84 16.52
C PHE A 128 -8.34 -3.71 17.76
N CYS A 129 -8.62 -2.49 18.18
CA CYS A 129 -9.67 -2.12 19.14
C CYS A 129 -10.07 -0.66 18.91
N ASN A 130 -11.17 -0.24 19.53
CA ASN A 130 -11.66 1.12 19.42
C ASN A 130 -10.85 2.04 20.33
N ARG A 131 -10.48 3.22 19.83
CA ARG A 131 -9.84 4.29 20.60
C ARG A 131 -10.74 4.76 21.75
N THR A 132 -12.06 4.74 21.56
CA THR A 132 -13.01 5.11 22.62
C THR A 132 -13.08 4.11 23.76
N ASP A 133 -12.56 2.88 23.57
CA ASP A 133 -12.50 1.88 24.64
C ASP A 133 -11.35 2.23 25.61
N PRO A 134 -11.63 2.54 26.89
CA PRO A 134 -10.60 2.91 27.87
C PRO A 134 -9.61 1.78 28.20
N THR A 135 -9.92 0.54 27.83
CA THR A 135 -9.05 -0.63 28.02
C THR A 135 -8.16 -0.91 26.81
N CYS A 136 -8.43 -0.27 25.67
CA CYS A 136 -7.67 -0.44 24.43
C CYS A 136 -6.27 0.18 24.55
N ARG A 137 -5.25 -0.68 24.52
CA ARG A 137 -3.83 -0.28 24.55
C ARG A 137 -3.09 -0.88 23.36
N PRO A 138 -2.41 -0.06 22.54
CA PRO A 138 -1.56 -0.57 21.46
C PRO A 138 -0.47 -1.50 22.00
N SER A 139 -0.29 -2.63 21.33
CA SER A 139 0.68 -3.66 21.68
C SER A 139 1.15 -4.40 20.43
N ALA A 140 2.22 -5.19 20.56
CA ALA A 140 2.68 -6.08 19.50
C ALA A 140 1.59 -7.05 19.02
N ASN A 141 0.63 -7.41 19.87
CA ASN A 141 -0.37 -8.44 19.58
C ASN A 141 -1.64 -7.91 18.92
N ASN A 142 -1.95 -6.62 19.09
CA ASN A 142 -3.16 -6.02 18.54
C ASN A 142 -2.88 -4.84 17.59
N THR A 143 -1.63 -4.38 17.43
CA THR A 143 -1.28 -3.40 16.41
C THR A 143 -0.67 -4.12 15.20
N ARG A 144 -1.17 -3.80 14.01
CA ARG A 144 -0.74 -4.37 12.74
C ARG A 144 -0.53 -3.26 11.72
N LEU A 145 0.20 -3.59 10.67
CA LEU A 145 0.31 -2.75 9.48
C LEU A 145 -0.70 -3.25 8.45
N PHE A 146 -1.22 -2.35 7.63
CA PHE A 146 -2.02 -2.71 6.47
C PHE A 146 -1.69 -1.84 5.28
N THR A 147 -1.91 -2.40 4.09
CA THR A 147 -1.75 -1.73 2.80
C THR A 147 -2.85 -2.22 1.85
N LEU A 148 -3.14 -1.42 0.82
CA LEU A 148 -3.99 -1.85 -0.27
C LEU A 148 -3.11 -2.25 -1.47
N PHE A 149 -3.59 -3.25 -2.19
CA PHE A 149 -3.09 -3.69 -3.48
C PHE A 149 -4.27 -3.89 -4.41
N GLN A 150 -4.05 -4.12 -5.70
CA GLN A 150 -5.12 -4.22 -6.70
C GLN A 150 -4.84 -5.37 -7.64
N HIS A 151 -5.88 -6.18 -7.92
CA HIS A 151 -5.90 -7.01 -9.11
C HIS A 151 -6.26 -6.10 -10.28
N LYS A 152 -5.34 -5.98 -11.23
CA LYS A 152 -5.51 -5.21 -12.46
C LYS A 152 -5.72 -6.18 -13.59
N SER A 153 -6.75 -5.97 -14.41
CA SER A 153 -6.91 -6.65 -15.69
C SER A 153 -6.99 -5.65 -16.84
N PHE A 154 -6.65 -6.09 -18.05
CA PHE A 154 -6.76 -5.27 -19.25
C PHE A 154 -7.30 -6.09 -20.43
N TYR A 155 -8.63 -6.13 -20.56
CA TYR A 155 -9.33 -6.80 -21.65
C TYR A 155 -9.99 -5.76 -22.57
N GLY A 156 -9.16 -4.89 -23.16
CA GLY A 156 -9.61 -3.74 -23.97
C GLY A 156 -9.94 -2.48 -23.15
N HIS A 157 -10.28 -2.65 -21.86
CA HIS A 157 -10.40 -1.60 -20.85
C HIS A 157 -9.72 -2.05 -19.56
N GLY A 158 -9.26 -1.10 -18.75
CA GLY A 158 -8.53 -1.39 -17.52
C GLY A 158 -9.46 -1.49 -16.32
N VAL A 159 -9.55 -2.67 -15.72
CA VAL A 159 -10.32 -2.88 -14.49
C VAL A 159 -9.36 -3.06 -13.32
N TYR A 160 -9.64 -2.37 -12.21
CA TYR A 160 -8.83 -2.44 -10.99
C TYR A 160 -9.74 -2.81 -9.82
N GLU A 161 -9.42 -3.92 -9.18
CA GLU A 161 -10.15 -4.46 -8.03
C GLU A 161 -9.24 -4.38 -6.80
N PRO A 162 -9.46 -3.42 -5.89
CA PRO A 162 -8.60 -3.20 -4.73
C PRO A 162 -8.86 -4.18 -3.59
N TYR A 163 -7.79 -4.75 -3.03
CA TYR A 163 -7.80 -5.65 -1.88
C TYR A 163 -6.94 -5.08 -0.75
N ILE A 164 -7.13 -5.61 0.46
CA ILE A 164 -6.36 -5.22 1.64
C ILE A 164 -5.46 -6.37 2.05
N MET A 165 -4.22 -6.05 2.41
CA MET A 165 -3.32 -6.95 3.11
C MET A 165 -3.00 -6.37 4.49
N VAL A 166 -3.21 -7.17 5.54
CA VAL A 166 -2.81 -6.87 6.91
C VAL A 166 -1.63 -7.76 7.28
N PHE A 167 -0.62 -7.20 7.93
CA PHE A 167 0.58 -7.92 8.33
C PHE A 167 1.12 -7.41 9.67
N SER A 168 1.97 -8.20 10.30
CA SER A 168 2.52 -7.89 11.62
C SER A 168 3.39 -6.63 11.59
N GLN A 169 3.33 -5.80 12.64
CA GLN A 169 4.21 -4.62 12.78
C GLN A 169 5.60 -4.99 13.31
N GLU A 170 5.80 -6.22 13.76
CA GLU A 170 7.07 -6.72 14.25
C GLU A 170 7.56 -7.88 13.37
N ALA A 171 8.87 -8.08 13.32
CA ALA A 171 9.48 -9.19 12.60
C ALA A 171 8.87 -10.53 13.06
N PRO A 172 8.62 -11.47 12.14
CA PRO A 172 9.02 -11.47 10.73
C PRO A 172 8.05 -10.76 9.77
N PHE A 173 7.17 -9.88 10.27
CA PHE A 173 6.19 -9.14 9.48
C PHE A 173 5.18 -10.02 8.75
N SER A 174 4.93 -11.25 9.21
CA SER A 174 4.03 -12.20 8.56
C SER A 174 2.66 -11.59 8.27
N VAL A 175 2.09 -11.99 7.12
CA VAL A 175 0.73 -11.64 6.74
C VAL A 175 -0.22 -12.22 7.80
N TYR A 176 -1.12 -11.37 8.28
CA TYR A 176 -2.16 -11.68 9.25
C TYR A 176 -3.48 -12.02 8.56
N GLY A 177 -3.79 -11.33 7.47
CA GLY A 177 -4.97 -11.63 6.66
C GLY A 177 -5.04 -10.79 5.40
N ILE A 178 -5.86 -11.25 4.46
CA ILE A 178 -6.14 -10.59 3.18
C ILE A 178 -7.66 -10.44 3.04
N SER A 179 -8.14 -9.33 2.48
CA SER A 179 -9.58 -9.18 2.26
C SER A 179 -10.11 -10.30 1.35
N SER A 180 -11.22 -10.91 1.75
CA SER A 180 -11.82 -12.02 1.00
C SER A 180 -12.45 -11.59 -0.33
N LYS A 181 -12.72 -10.30 -0.48
CA LYS A 181 -13.32 -9.65 -1.65
C LYS A 181 -12.60 -8.33 -1.95
N PRO A 182 -12.71 -7.82 -3.18
CA PRO A 182 -12.26 -6.47 -3.48
C PRO A 182 -13.19 -5.44 -2.83
N LEU A 183 -12.64 -4.28 -2.51
CA LEU A 183 -13.40 -3.13 -2.02
C LEU A 183 -14.24 -2.55 -3.14
N TRP A 184 -15.51 -2.30 -2.82
CA TRP A 184 -16.42 -1.61 -3.73
C TRP A 184 -16.60 -0.16 -3.31
N PHE A 185 -16.54 0.75 -4.29
CA PHE A 185 -16.80 2.16 -4.10
C PHE A 185 -18.21 2.45 -4.62
N GLU A 186 -19.11 2.85 -3.72
CA GLU A 186 -20.46 3.23 -4.11
C GLU A 186 -20.42 4.37 -5.14
N GLY A 187 -21.15 4.21 -6.25
CA GLY A 187 -21.12 5.12 -7.38
C GLY A 187 -20.08 4.79 -8.46
N ARG A 188 -19.21 3.79 -8.26
CA ARG A 188 -18.39 3.22 -9.33
C ARG A 188 -19.31 2.58 -10.37
N GLY A 189 -19.07 2.88 -11.65
CA GLY A 189 -19.85 2.29 -12.74
C GLY A 189 -19.75 0.77 -12.78
N GLU A 190 -20.90 0.09 -12.75
CA GLU A 190 -20.99 -1.38 -12.87
C GLU A 190 -20.93 -1.84 -14.34
N ALA A 191 -20.73 -3.15 -14.54
CA ALA A 191 -20.90 -3.78 -15.85
C ALA A 191 -22.33 -3.60 -16.36
N GLY A 192 -22.44 -3.13 -17.60
CA GLY A 192 -23.72 -2.75 -18.24
C GLY A 192 -24.35 -1.48 -17.64
N GLY A 193 -23.69 -0.84 -16.68
CA GLY A 193 -24.17 0.33 -15.96
C GLY A 193 -23.85 1.67 -16.63
N ALA A 194 -24.29 2.75 -15.98
CA ALA A 194 -23.92 4.11 -16.37
C ALA A 194 -22.56 4.49 -15.79
N TRP A 195 -21.70 5.08 -16.61
CA TRP A 195 -20.38 5.61 -16.23
C TRP A 195 -20.34 7.11 -16.50
N SER A 196 -19.25 7.78 -16.11
CA SER A 196 -19.00 9.20 -16.42
C SER A 196 -19.23 9.52 -17.90
N GLU A 197 -19.85 10.65 -18.21
CA GLU A 197 -20.11 11.06 -19.60
C GLU A 197 -18.81 11.19 -20.41
N GLY A 198 -18.83 10.72 -21.66
CA GLY A 198 -17.70 10.84 -22.58
C GLY A 198 -16.64 9.75 -22.47
N THR A 199 -16.82 8.73 -21.62
CA THR A 199 -15.95 7.56 -21.57
C THR A 199 -16.45 6.47 -22.52
N TRP A 200 -15.53 5.87 -23.28
CA TRP A 200 -15.82 4.61 -23.97
C TRP A 200 -15.91 3.51 -22.91
N ARG A 201 -16.95 2.67 -22.97
CA ARG A 201 -17.19 1.62 -21.97
C ARG A 201 -17.50 0.27 -22.63
N PRO A 202 -16.88 -0.83 -22.16
CA PRO A 202 -17.36 -2.18 -22.44
C PRO A 202 -18.64 -2.47 -21.66
N ASP A 203 -19.53 -3.28 -22.23
CA ASP A 203 -20.78 -3.68 -21.56
C ASP A 203 -20.56 -4.67 -20.41
N ASP A 204 -19.42 -5.36 -20.37
CA ASP A 204 -19.13 -6.47 -19.45
C ASP A 204 -18.10 -6.14 -18.36
N GLN A 205 -17.63 -4.90 -18.29
CA GLN A 205 -16.58 -4.46 -17.37
C GLN A 205 -17.09 -3.35 -16.46
N SER A 206 -16.43 -3.14 -15.32
CA SER A 206 -16.70 -2.03 -14.39
C SER A 206 -15.79 -0.84 -14.68
N GLN A 207 -16.17 0.33 -14.19
CA GLN A 207 -15.42 1.57 -14.40
C GLN A 207 -14.01 1.43 -13.81
N LEU A 208 -13.02 1.98 -14.52
CA LEU A 208 -11.64 2.06 -14.09
C LEU A 208 -11.58 2.98 -12.87
N LEU A 209 -11.35 2.38 -11.70
CA LEU A 209 -11.11 3.07 -10.45
C LEU A 209 -9.90 2.45 -9.79
N PHE A 210 -8.81 3.21 -9.67
CA PHE A 210 -7.58 2.72 -9.05
C PHE A 210 -7.26 3.49 -7.78
N VAL A 211 -7.07 2.77 -6.69
CA VAL A 211 -6.65 3.34 -5.40
C VAL A 211 -5.18 3.74 -5.46
N VAL A 212 -4.80 4.87 -4.85
CA VAL A 212 -3.45 5.45 -4.95
C VAL A 212 -2.80 5.74 -3.59
N SER A 213 -3.58 6.17 -2.60
CA SER A 213 -3.01 6.44 -1.27
C SER A 213 -4.07 6.41 -0.19
N MET A 214 -3.62 6.25 1.06
CA MET A 214 -4.47 6.34 2.24
C MET A 214 -3.80 7.06 3.40
N ASN A 215 -4.60 7.73 4.23
CA ASN A 215 -4.14 8.35 5.47
C ASN A 215 -5.25 8.40 6.52
N TRP A 216 -4.88 8.46 7.79
CA TRP A 216 -5.82 8.72 8.87
C TRP A 216 -6.42 10.12 8.70
N ARG A 217 -7.76 10.24 8.73
CA ARG A 217 -8.45 11.53 8.56
C ARG A 217 -8.12 12.50 9.69
N ARG A 218 -7.85 11.98 10.88
CA ARG A 218 -7.58 12.77 12.08
C ARG A 218 -6.23 13.49 11.99
N GLN A 219 -6.26 14.81 12.12
CA GLN A 219 -5.04 15.62 12.21
C GLN A 219 -4.14 15.14 13.37
N GLY A 220 -2.86 14.96 13.09
CA GLY A 220 -1.86 14.53 14.06
C GLY A 220 -1.83 13.03 14.37
N ALA A 221 -2.68 12.21 13.73
CA ALA A 221 -2.63 10.75 13.88
C ALA A 221 -1.35 10.15 13.27
N GLY A 222 -0.76 10.82 12.27
CA GLY A 222 0.45 10.34 11.60
C GLY A 222 0.19 9.02 10.88
N TYR A 223 0.93 7.97 11.24
CA TYR A 223 0.83 6.65 10.64
C TYR A 223 0.08 5.63 11.52
N HIS A 224 -0.53 6.03 12.64
CA HIS A 224 -1.19 5.10 13.57
C HIS A 224 -2.63 5.49 13.93
N GLY A 225 -3.55 4.53 13.85
CA GLY A 225 -4.97 4.68 14.20
C GLY A 225 -5.58 3.45 14.86
N PHE A 226 -6.90 3.49 15.03
CA PHE A 226 -7.74 2.50 15.72
C PHE A 226 -8.95 2.12 14.86
N LEU A 227 -9.67 1.06 15.20
CA LEU A 227 -10.77 0.55 14.36
C LEU A 227 -11.95 1.53 14.22
N ASP A 228 -12.16 2.41 15.19
CA ASP A 228 -13.19 3.46 15.15
C ASP A 228 -12.69 4.78 14.56
N ASP A 229 -11.42 4.87 14.15
CA ASP A 229 -10.91 6.05 13.44
C ASP A 229 -11.32 5.99 11.95
N GLU A 230 -11.53 7.17 11.36
CA GLU A 230 -11.76 7.30 9.92
C GLU A 230 -10.45 7.40 9.12
N LEU A 231 -10.44 6.78 7.95
CA LEU A 231 -9.39 6.83 6.94
C LEU A 231 -9.89 7.59 5.72
N PHE A 232 -9.02 8.39 5.12
CA PHE A 232 -9.19 8.82 3.73
C PHE A 232 -8.50 7.82 2.80
N VAL A 233 -9.25 7.33 1.81
CA VAL A 233 -8.73 6.54 0.69
C VAL A 233 -8.90 7.36 -0.58
N SER A 234 -7.81 7.59 -1.30
CA SER A 234 -7.80 8.36 -2.55
C SER A 234 -7.68 7.44 -3.75
N PHE A 235 -8.34 7.82 -4.85
CA PHE A 235 -8.40 7.01 -6.06
C PHE A 235 -8.49 7.88 -7.32
N GLY A 236 -8.02 7.36 -8.45
CA GLY A 236 -8.25 7.91 -9.78
C GLY A 236 -9.43 7.23 -10.46
N VAL A 237 -10.11 7.93 -11.37
CA VAL A 237 -11.25 7.43 -12.15
C VAL A 237 -11.00 7.68 -13.63
N GLU A 238 -10.98 6.60 -14.43
CA GLU A 238 -10.85 6.61 -15.90
C GLU A 238 -9.64 7.41 -16.42
N ASP A 239 -8.59 7.57 -15.61
CA ASP A 239 -7.46 8.49 -15.88
C ASP A 239 -7.87 9.94 -16.21
N GLN A 240 -9.09 10.33 -15.82
CA GLN A 240 -9.70 11.63 -16.12
C GLN A 240 -9.99 12.47 -14.87
N ALA A 241 -10.25 11.81 -13.75
CA ALA A 241 -10.60 12.45 -12.50
C ALA A 241 -9.92 11.78 -11.31
N SER A 242 -9.99 12.45 -10.17
CA SER A 242 -9.55 11.92 -8.88
C SER A 242 -10.63 12.12 -7.84
N GLY A 243 -10.70 11.21 -6.89
CA GLY A 243 -11.65 11.23 -5.79
C GLY A 243 -11.03 10.81 -4.47
N GLY A 244 -11.80 10.96 -3.40
CA GLY A 244 -11.46 10.49 -2.08
C GLY A 244 -12.71 10.07 -1.32
N ALA A 245 -12.61 8.96 -0.59
CA ALA A 245 -13.66 8.46 0.28
C ALA A 245 -13.17 8.48 1.73
N ALA A 246 -14.07 8.83 2.66
CA ALA A 246 -13.87 8.61 4.08
C ALA A 246 -14.52 7.28 4.48
N VAL A 247 -13.80 6.42 5.19
CA VAL A 247 -14.29 5.11 5.64
C VAL A 247 -13.81 4.83 7.06
N VAL A 248 -14.63 4.19 7.88
CA VAL A 248 -14.23 3.74 9.22
C VAL A 248 -13.31 2.53 9.07
N ALA A 249 -12.18 2.53 9.79
CA ALA A 249 -11.17 1.47 9.64
C ALA A 249 -11.69 0.07 9.97
N GLY A 250 -12.57 -0.06 10.96
CA GLY A 250 -13.22 -1.31 11.33
C GLY A 250 -14.08 -1.87 10.21
N ASP A 251 -14.83 -1.03 9.51
CA ASP A 251 -15.66 -1.45 8.36
C ASP A 251 -14.77 -1.89 7.20
N LEU A 252 -13.69 -1.15 6.94
CA LEU A 252 -12.71 -1.48 5.91
C LEU A 252 -12.02 -2.83 6.16
N LEU A 253 -11.78 -3.18 7.43
CA LEU A 253 -11.04 -4.37 7.85
C LEU A 253 -11.94 -5.53 8.32
N ALA A 254 -13.26 -5.44 8.12
CA ALA A 254 -14.21 -6.41 8.66
C ALA A 254 -14.16 -7.78 7.98
N GLU A 255 -13.89 -7.84 6.66
CA GLU A 255 -13.97 -9.07 5.85
C GLU A 255 -12.59 -9.66 5.49
N LEU A 256 -11.70 -9.75 6.47
CA LEU A 256 -10.38 -10.39 6.31
C LEU A 256 -10.48 -11.91 6.41
N SER A 257 -9.93 -12.60 5.42
CA SER A 257 -9.54 -14.01 5.54
C SER A 257 -8.22 -14.08 6.30
N LEU A 258 -8.23 -14.73 7.46
CA LEU A 258 -7.06 -14.81 8.34
C LEU A 258 -6.07 -15.89 7.87
N CYS A 259 -4.78 -15.57 7.93
CA CYS A 259 -3.69 -16.51 7.71
C CYS A 259 -3.48 -17.30 9.02
N GLU A 260 -4.02 -18.51 9.10
CA GLU A 260 -3.75 -19.47 10.19
C GLU A 260 -2.69 -20.50 9.81
#